data_AF-A0A3D4TPS7-F1
#
_entry.id   AF-A0A3D4TPS7-F1
#
_cell.length_a   1.000
_cell.length_b   1.000
_cell.length_c   1.000
_cell.angle_alpha   90.00
_cell.angle_beta   90.00
_cell.angle_gamma   90.00
#
_symmetry.space_group_name_H-M   'P 1'
#
loop_
_entity.id
_entity.type
_entity.pdbx_description
1 polymer ?
#
loop_
_entity_poly.entity_id
_entity_poly.type
_entity_poly.pdbx_seq_one_letter_code
_entity_poly.pdbx_strand_id
1 'polypeptide(L)' 'AELLRFIDLPNRINGKDPNWVVPLRMEREAALTPKSNPFFQHAEVQMWLAVRGGRDVGRISAQIDALAVQEP' A
#
# COMPACT_ATOMS: atom_id res chain seq x y z
N ALA A 1 -10.66 -3.60 6.69
CA ALA A 1 -9.85 -3.56 7.93
C ALA A 1 -8.35 -3.68 7.63
N GLU A 2 -7.92 -4.68 6.85
CA GLU A 2 -6.49 -4.90 6.55
C GLU A 2 -5.85 -3.84 5.65
N LEU A 3 -6.57 -3.37 4.62
CA LEU A 3 -6.10 -2.27 3.76
C LEU A 3 -5.83 -0.97 4.56
N LEU A 4 -6.70 -0.66 5.53
CA LEU A 4 -6.51 0.50 6.40
C LEU A 4 -5.27 0.34 7.29
N ARG A 5 -5.02 -0.85 7.83
CA ARG A 5 -3.76 -1.15 8.56
C ARG A 5 -2.54 -0.97 7.66
N PHE A 6 -2.61 -1.42 6.42
CA PHE A 6 -1.55 -1.25 5.43
C PHE A 6 -1.29 0.23 5.08
N ILE A 7 -2.35 1.03 4.94
CA ILE A 7 -2.27 2.48 4.66
C ILE A 7 -1.73 3.27 5.86
N ASP A 8 -2.16 2.94 7.07
CA ASP A 8 -1.82 3.71 8.28
C ASP A 8 -0.42 3.37 8.82
N LEU A 9 0.11 2.19 8.50
CA LEU A 9 1.38 1.70 9.04
C LEU A 9 2.59 2.62 8.80
N PRO A 10 2.83 3.21 7.60
CA PRO A 10 3.93 4.16 7.37
C PRO A 10 3.93 5.33 8.34
N ASN A 11 2.75 5.90 8.63
CA ASN A 11 2.63 7.03 9.57
C ASN A 11 3.08 6.64 10.97
N ARG A 12 2.75 5.41 11.40
CA ARG A 12 3.17 4.88 12.70
C ARG A 12 4.67 4.57 12.75
N ILE A 13 5.26 4.06 11.66
CA ILE A 13 6.70 3.73 11.59
C ILE A 13 7.53 5.02 11.56
N ASN A 14 7.13 5.99 10.73
CA ASN A 14 7.89 7.21 10.47
C ASN A 14 7.50 8.38 11.37
N GLY A 15 6.49 8.27 12.24
CA GLY A 15 5.95 9.39 13.02
C GLY A 15 6.90 10.06 14.03
N LYS A 16 8.13 9.57 14.18
CA LYS A 16 9.20 10.24 14.94
C LYS A 16 10.20 11.00 14.07
N ASP A 17 10.15 10.82 12.76
CA ASP A 17 10.98 11.56 11.81
C ASP A 17 10.38 12.96 11.61
N PRO A 18 11.09 14.05 11.97
CA PRO A 18 10.58 15.41 11.81
C PRO A 18 10.34 15.80 10.35
N ASN A 19 10.89 15.06 9.39
CA ASN A 19 10.71 15.31 7.96
C ASN A 19 9.58 14.45 7.35
N TRP A 20 8.91 13.61 8.14
CA TRP A 20 7.80 12.79 7.63
C TRP A 20 6.53 13.61 7.45
N VAL A 21 6.08 13.72 6.20
CA VAL A 21 4.79 14.33 5.85
C VAL A 21 3.77 13.21 5.61
N VAL A 22 2.75 13.16 6.46
CA VAL A 22 1.67 12.17 6.36
C VAL A 22 0.87 12.41 5.07
N PRO A 23 0.73 11.40 4.18
CA PRO A 23 -0.13 11.54 3.01
C PRO A 23 -1.61 11.60 3.42
N LEU A 24 -2.44 12.26 2.60
CA LEU A 24 -3.88 12.29 2.81
C LEU A 24 -4.44 10.86 2.73
N ARG A 25 -5.17 10.45 3.77
CA ARG A 25 -5.72 9.09 3.87
C ARG A 25 -6.61 8.74 2.67
N MET A 26 -7.48 9.66 2.27
CA MET A 26 -8.37 9.48 1.12
C MET A 26 -7.63 9.19 -0.19
N GLU A 27 -6.47 9.82 -0.40
CA GLU A 27 -5.66 9.58 -1.61
C GLU A 27 -5.02 8.20 -1.58
N ARG A 28 -4.56 7.74 -0.42
CA ARG A 28 -3.99 6.39 -0.28
C ARG A 28 -5.05 5.31 -0.46
N GLU A 29 -6.24 5.53 0.09
CA GLU A 29 -7.39 4.64 -0.12
C GLU A 29 -7.79 4.59 -1.60
N ALA A 30 -7.86 5.74 -2.28
CA ALA A 30 -8.15 5.79 -3.71
C ALA A 30 -7.07 5.09 -4.56
N ALA A 31 -5.80 5.28 -4.23
CA ALA A 31 -4.68 4.69 -4.98
C ALA A 31 -4.58 3.17 -4.81
N LEU A 32 -4.98 2.61 -3.67
CA LEU A 32 -4.81 1.19 -3.34
C LEU A 32 -6.11 0.38 -3.41
N THR A 33 -7.20 0.96 -3.92
CA THR A 33 -8.48 0.28 -4.09
C THR A 33 -8.76 0.02 -5.57
N PRO A 34 -9.09 -1.23 -5.97
CA PRO A 34 -9.39 -1.57 -7.37
C PRO A 34 -10.53 -0.75 -7.99
N LYS A 35 -11.49 -0.31 -7.17
CA LYS A 35 -12.65 0.48 -7.60
C LYS A 35 -12.25 1.86 -8.16
N SER A 36 -11.16 2.44 -7.67
CA SER A 36 -10.78 3.83 -7.95
C SER A 36 -9.51 3.97 -8.78
N ASN A 37 -8.70 2.90 -8.87
CA ASN A 37 -7.45 2.92 -9.61
C ASN A 37 -7.49 1.91 -10.79
N PRO A 38 -7.53 2.38 -12.05
CA PRO A 38 -7.53 1.52 -13.24
C PRO A 38 -6.34 0.56 -13.34
N PHE A 39 -5.23 0.83 -12.64
CA PHE A 39 -4.08 -0.08 -12.59
C PHE A 39 -4.47 -1.51 -12.19
N PHE A 40 -5.42 -1.66 -11.27
CA PHE A 40 -5.91 -2.97 -10.81
C PHE A 40 -6.75 -3.73 -11.85
N GLN A 41 -7.08 -3.12 -13.00
CA GLN A 41 -7.80 -3.79 -14.08
C GLN A 41 -6.89 -4.73 -14.87
N HIS A 42 -5.58 -4.48 -14.85
CA HIS A 42 -4.58 -5.25 -15.60
C HIS A 42 -3.42 -5.75 -14.74
N ALA A 43 -3.35 -5.36 -13.47
CA ALA A 43 -2.35 -5.83 -12.54
C ALA A 43 -2.94 -6.76 -11.47
N GLU A 44 -2.28 -7.90 -11.25
CA GLU A 44 -2.52 -8.72 -10.07
C GLU A 44 -1.74 -8.12 -8.90
N VAL A 45 -2.43 -7.74 -7.83
CA VAL A 45 -1.83 -7.02 -6.71
C VAL A 45 -2.09 -7.77 -5.41
N GLN A 46 -1.03 -7.99 -4.65
CA GLN A 46 -1.12 -8.50 -3.29
C GLN A 46 -0.37 -7.58 -2.32
N MET A 47 -0.97 -7.40 -1.14
CA MET A 47 -0.44 -6.57 -0.07
C MET A 47 -0.29 -7.43 1.19
N TRP A 48 0.82 -7.26 1.90
CA TRP A 48 1.13 -8.00 3.12
C TRP A 48 1.57 -7.08 4.25
N LEU A 49 1.28 -7.51 5.48
CA LEU A 49 1.74 -6.92 6.72
C LEU A 49 2.67 -7.90 7.43
N ALA A 50 3.83 -7.42 7.85
CA ALA A 50 4.68 -8.13 8.80
C ALA A 50 4.19 -7.83 10.22
N VAL A 51 3.92 -8.87 11.01
CA VAL A 51 3.38 -8.76 12.37
C VAL A 51 4.34 -9.39 13.38
N ARG A 52 4.67 -8.67 14.45
CA ARG A 52 5.49 -9.15 15.56
C ARG A 52 4.75 -8.91 16.88
N GLY A 53 4.44 -9.97 17.61
CA GLY A 53 3.72 -9.87 18.89
C GLY A 53 2.36 -9.18 18.76
N GLY A 54 1.60 -9.48 17.70
CA GLY A 54 0.30 -8.86 17.43
C GLY A 54 0.36 -7.41 16.92
N ARG A 55 1.56 -6.84 16.77
CA ARG A 55 1.75 -5.48 16.27
C ARG A 55 2.29 -5.50 14.84
N ASP A 56 1.67 -4.73 13.96
CA ASP A 56 2.20 -4.48 12.61
C ASP A 56 3.58 -3.82 12.72
N VAL A 57 4.57 -4.26 11.96
CA VAL A 57 5.95 -3.75 12.01
C VAL A 57 6.55 -3.47 10.63
N GLY A 58 5.91 -3.92 9.56
CA GLY A 58 6.37 -3.69 8.20
C GLY A 58 5.26 -4.01 7.21
N ARG A 59 5.44 -3.57 5.96
CA ARG A 59 4.52 -3.87 4.88
C ARG A 59 5.27 -4.02 3.58
N ILE A 60 4.73 -4.83 2.68
CA ILE A 60 5.21 -4.98 1.31
C ILE A 60 4.03 -5.26 0.39
N SER A 61 4.12 -4.83 -0.85
CA SER A 61 3.20 -5.21 -1.92
C SER A 61 3.98 -5.78 -3.08
N ALA A 62 3.35 -6.66 -3.83
CA ALA A 62 3.85 -7.13 -5.11
C ALA A 62 2.75 -6.98 -6.14
N GLN A 63 3.17 -6.72 -7.37
CA GLN A 63 2.30 -6.49 -8.50
C GLN A 63 2.84 -7.25 -9.71
N ILE A 64 1.99 -8.00 -10.41
CA ILE A 64 2.27 -8.51 -11.76
C ILE A 64 1.47 -7.62 -12.70
N ASP A 65 2.15 -6.76 -13.45
CA ASP A 65 1.51 -5.88 -14.44
C ASP A 65 1.55 -6.52 -15.82
N ALA A 66 0.38 -6.93 -16.32
CA ALA A 66 0.26 -7.58 -17.61
C ALA A 66 0.60 -6.64 -18.80
N LEU A 67 0.51 -5.32 -18.62
CA LEU A 67 0.84 -4.35 -19.69
C LEU A 67 2.34 -4.11 -19.78
N ALA A 68 3.04 -4.03 -18.65
CA ALA A 68 4.49 -3.82 -18.60
C ALA A 68 5.29 -4.98 -19.23
N VAL A 69 4.75 -6.20 -19.24
CA VAL A 69 5.40 -7.38 -19.86
C VAL A 69 5.28 -7.38 -21.38
N GLN A 70 4.38 -6.58 -21.96
CA GLN A 70 4.08 -6.54 -23.40
C GLN A 70 4.85 -5.45 -24.16
N GLU A 71 5.55 -4.57 -23.47
CA GLU A 71 6.42 -3.55 -24.09
C GLU A 71 7.80 -4.18 -24.42
N PRO A 72 8.28 -4.08 -25.69
CA PRO A 72 9.62 -4.53 -26.08
C PRO A 72 10.76 -3.69 -25.47
#